data_AF-A0A2A2QC43-F1
#
_entry.id   AF-A0A2A2QC43-F1
#
_cell.length_a   1.000
_cell.length_b   1.000
_cell.length_c   1.000
_cell.angle_alpha   90.00
_cell.angle_beta   90.00
_cell.angle_gamma   90.00
#
_symmetry.space_group_name_H-M   'P 1'
#
loop_
_entity.id
_entity.type
_entity.pdbx_description
1 polymer ?
#
loop_
_entity_poly.entity_id
_entity_poly.type
_entity_poly.pdbx_seq_one_letter_code
_entity_poly.pdbx_strand_id
1 'polypeptide(L)'
;MRALIPLLLLLPTHLALAVTALPSGNGKLPTTSLLPDGSQMHGVLLPRYDENQKLSSLLHAEEMTLVDRETIHGDTVCIEFFDSDETMNGRIDLKQAVFNSAKGSLKATEIVTLSSDQIVAKGDGLWYAFEQGEGFLGGPVDTRIFSKKQTTMKSRTSTLRATAMLGAALAQPALNAAPPPSAPAERMAVHADAVSKAPAQTKAASETRNDLKADLEASAAATASAKAFLEKQEIQAKADTAPATPEAQPLDAPADPNDTLVTCDGGMYFDADEGVFVYLRNVVVKDPRFDLSGANELKVFLGKKPDEKTRENASKKSADGKGVGARFSDVERIVATGAVRVLQKQPEPGKLPVEASGAIFTYHPKTGNIHLHGGYPWVKQGTSFMRAKEPNLILRIKKDGSFVTEGRWDMRGKVDQSTKP
;
A
#
# COMPACT_ATOMS: atom_id res chain seq x y z
N MET A 1 -77.00 -40.58 -3.18
CA MET A 1 -77.05 -39.39 -2.29
C MET A 1 -76.14 -39.64 -1.09
N ARG A 2 -75.46 -38.57 -0.62
CA ARG A 2 -74.44 -38.46 0.44
C ARG A 2 -72.99 -38.39 -0.07
N ALA A 3 -72.63 -37.21 -0.56
CA ALA A 3 -71.25 -36.73 -0.66
C ALA A 3 -71.00 -35.74 0.50
N LEU A 4 -69.86 -35.92 1.17
CA LEU A 4 -69.33 -35.05 2.23
C LEU A 4 -68.72 -33.77 1.65
N ILE A 5 -68.94 -32.65 2.34
CA ILE A 5 -68.13 -31.42 2.31
C ILE A 5 -67.04 -31.56 3.40
N PRO A 6 -65.78 -31.19 3.16
CA PRO A 6 -65.22 -29.97 3.76
C PRO A 6 -64.28 -29.21 2.80
N LEU A 7 -64.43 -27.89 2.69
CA LEU A 7 -63.78 -26.84 3.50
C LEU A 7 -62.53 -26.30 2.80
N LEU A 8 -62.75 -25.16 2.13
CA LEU A 8 -61.75 -24.26 1.58
C LEU A 8 -60.94 -23.64 2.73
N LEU A 9 -59.63 -23.85 2.74
CA LEU A 9 -58.68 -23.05 3.53
C LEU A 9 -57.72 -22.38 2.56
N LEU A 10 -57.87 -21.05 2.41
CA LEU A 10 -56.87 -20.19 1.80
C LEU A 10 -55.61 -20.17 2.69
N LEU A 11 -54.45 -20.40 2.07
CA LEU A 11 -53.14 -20.06 2.64
C LEU A 11 -52.49 -18.97 1.77
N PRO A 12 -51.89 -17.93 2.37
CA PRO A 12 -51.29 -16.82 1.65
C PRO A 12 -49.93 -17.22 1.05
N THR A 13 -49.71 -16.83 -0.20
CA THR A 13 -48.42 -16.85 -0.88
C THR A 13 -47.48 -15.81 -0.24
N HIS A 14 -46.57 -16.25 0.61
CA HIS A 14 -45.37 -15.48 0.92
C HIS A 14 -44.28 -15.87 -0.07
N LEU A 15 -43.87 -14.91 -0.92
CA LEU A 15 -42.57 -14.95 -1.59
C LEU A 15 -41.50 -15.04 -0.50
N ALA A 16 -40.84 -16.19 -0.38
CA ALA A 16 -39.66 -16.34 0.45
C ALA A 16 -38.46 -15.74 -0.30
N LEU A 17 -38.02 -14.56 0.13
CA LEU A 17 -36.67 -14.07 -0.15
C LEU A 17 -35.69 -15.02 0.56
N ALA A 18 -35.02 -15.89 -0.19
CA ALA A 18 -34.04 -16.81 0.37
C ALA A 18 -32.73 -16.06 0.63
N VAL A 19 -32.62 -15.44 1.81
CA VAL A 19 -31.32 -15.03 2.37
C VAL A 19 -30.59 -16.30 2.78
N THR A 20 -29.72 -16.80 1.91
CA THR A 20 -28.93 -18.00 2.20
C THR A 20 -27.63 -17.56 2.85
N ALA A 21 -27.57 -17.60 4.19
CA ALA A 21 -26.32 -17.48 4.92
C ALA A 21 -25.46 -18.73 4.65
N LEU A 22 -24.21 -18.54 4.24
CA LEU A 22 -23.25 -19.64 4.13
C LEU A 22 -22.84 -20.09 5.53
N PRO A 23 -23.05 -21.37 5.92
CA PRO A 23 -22.38 -21.91 7.08
C PRO A 23 -20.87 -21.93 6.81
N SER A 24 -20.07 -21.53 7.80
CA SER A 24 -18.61 -21.67 7.78
C SER A 24 -18.24 -23.15 7.62
N GLY A 25 -18.05 -23.60 6.39
CA GLY A 25 -17.69 -24.99 6.12
C GLY A 25 -17.91 -25.42 4.67
N ASN A 26 -16.80 -25.63 3.96
CA ASN A 26 -16.67 -26.33 2.68
C ASN A 26 -17.44 -25.76 1.48
N GLY A 27 -17.01 -24.61 0.94
CA GLY A 27 -16.98 -24.22 -0.51
C GLY A 27 -18.21 -24.40 -1.41
N LYS A 28 -19.26 -25.05 -0.93
CA LYS A 28 -20.45 -25.41 -1.66
C LYS A 28 -21.48 -24.37 -1.29
N LEU A 29 -21.90 -23.59 -2.27
CA LEU A 29 -23.18 -22.90 -2.17
C LEU A 29 -24.24 -23.99 -1.86
N PRO A 30 -24.92 -23.96 -0.70
CA PRO A 30 -25.83 -25.02 -0.29
C PRO A 30 -26.95 -25.27 -1.32
N THR A 31 -27.24 -24.24 -2.12
CA THR A 31 -28.28 -24.22 -3.15
C THR A 31 -27.84 -24.79 -4.50
N THR A 32 -26.55 -24.81 -4.86
CA THR A 32 -26.14 -25.26 -6.22
C THR A 32 -26.19 -26.77 -6.40
N SER A 33 -26.13 -27.56 -5.32
CA SER A 33 -26.27 -29.02 -5.40
C SER A 33 -27.70 -29.47 -5.73
N LEU A 34 -28.69 -28.59 -5.65
CA LEU A 34 -30.11 -28.88 -5.88
C LEU A 34 -30.62 -28.34 -7.22
N LEU A 35 -29.81 -27.56 -7.92
CA LEU A 35 -30.18 -26.92 -9.18
C LEU A 35 -29.62 -27.73 -10.36
N PRO A 36 -30.41 -27.92 -11.44
CA PRO A 36 -29.90 -28.53 -12.66
C PRO A 36 -28.89 -27.59 -13.34
N ASP A 37 -27.94 -28.18 -14.07
CA ASP A 37 -27.02 -27.43 -14.92
C ASP A 37 -27.81 -26.55 -15.92
N GLY A 38 -27.33 -25.33 -16.14
CA GLY A 38 -28.03 -24.28 -16.90
C GLY A 38 -29.02 -23.45 -16.08
N SER A 39 -29.17 -23.68 -14.77
CA SER A 39 -30.05 -22.87 -13.92
C SER A 39 -29.55 -21.43 -13.82
N GLN A 40 -30.47 -20.49 -14.03
CA GLN A 40 -30.24 -19.06 -13.86
C GLN A 40 -30.82 -18.59 -12.53
N MET A 41 -30.02 -17.84 -11.78
CA MET A 41 -30.39 -17.22 -10.53
C MET A 41 -30.25 -15.71 -10.68
N HIS A 42 -31.26 -14.95 -10.29
CA HIS A 42 -31.25 -13.49 -10.40
C HIS A 42 -31.15 -12.86 -9.01
N GLY A 43 -30.40 -11.77 -8.89
CA GLY A 43 -30.22 -11.03 -7.64
C GLY A 43 -29.55 -11.85 -6.55
N VAL A 44 -28.47 -12.55 -6.89
CA VAL A 44 -27.78 -13.44 -5.96
C VAL A 44 -26.95 -12.63 -4.96
N LEU A 45 -27.11 -12.98 -3.68
CA LEU A 45 -26.37 -12.38 -2.57
C LEU A 45 -25.68 -13.49 -1.77
N LEU A 46 -24.36 -13.43 -1.69
CA LEU A 46 -23.50 -14.38 -0.99
C LEU A 46 -22.72 -13.65 0.11
N PRO A 47 -23.26 -13.60 1.34
CA PRO A 47 -22.57 -13.00 2.47
C PRO A 47 -21.48 -13.94 3.00
N ARG A 48 -20.33 -13.38 3.35
CA ARG A 48 -19.25 -14.02 4.10
C ARG A 48 -19.18 -13.39 5.47
N TYR A 49 -19.14 -14.24 6.49
CA TYR A 49 -19.02 -13.81 7.87
C TYR A 49 -17.61 -14.06 8.40
N ASP A 50 -17.17 -13.20 9.31
CA ASP A 50 -15.96 -13.41 10.08
C ASP A 50 -16.17 -14.49 11.18
N GLU A 51 -15.13 -14.75 11.97
CA GLU A 51 -15.18 -15.72 13.08
C GLU A 51 -16.20 -15.36 14.16
N ASN A 52 -16.63 -14.09 14.22
CA ASN A 52 -17.59 -13.57 15.17
C ASN A 52 -19.01 -13.47 14.60
N GLN A 53 -19.26 -14.06 13.42
CA GLN A 53 -20.54 -14.00 12.69
C GLN A 53 -20.93 -12.58 12.26
N LYS A 54 -19.97 -11.67 12.12
CA LYS A 54 -20.17 -10.34 11.54
C LYS A 54 -19.94 -10.37 10.05
N LEU A 55 -20.71 -9.57 9.30
CA LEU A 55 -20.56 -9.48 7.85
C LEU A 55 -19.18 -8.91 7.51
N SER A 56 -18.41 -9.66 6.73
CA SER A 56 -17.05 -9.28 6.30
C SER A 56 -17.00 -8.89 4.83
N SER A 57 -17.73 -9.64 4.00
CA SER A 57 -17.89 -9.31 2.59
C SER A 57 -19.22 -9.82 2.07
N LEU A 58 -19.70 -9.19 1.00
CA LEU A 58 -20.91 -9.56 0.29
C LEU A 58 -20.59 -9.63 -1.19
N LEU A 59 -20.76 -10.82 -1.78
CA LEU A 59 -20.78 -10.93 -3.23
C LEU A 59 -22.22 -10.78 -3.71
N HIS A 60 -22.45 -9.77 -4.53
CA HIS A 60 -23.70 -9.52 -5.21
C HIS A 60 -23.53 -9.77 -6.71
N ALA A 61 -24.48 -10.45 -7.33
CA ALA A 61 -24.52 -10.63 -8.77
C ALA A 61 -25.94 -10.42 -9.28
N GLU A 62 -26.08 -9.67 -10.37
CA GLU A 62 -27.38 -9.43 -11.01
C GLU A 62 -27.95 -10.73 -11.57
N GLU A 63 -27.10 -11.51 -12.24
CA GLU A 63 -27.41 -12.83 -12.76
C GLU A 63 -26.26 -13.79 -12.48
N MET A 64 -26.60 -15.03 -12.08
CA MET A 64 -25.65 -16.14 -12.02
C MET A 64 -26.21 -17.35 -12.75
N THR A 65 -25.44 -17.89 -13.69
CA THR A 65 -25.76 -19.11 -14.41
C THR A 65 -24.88 -20.24 -13.90
N LEU A 66 -25.50 -21.30 -13.35
CA LEU A 66 -24.83 -22.55 -13.02
C LEU A 66 -24.49 -23.26 -14.33
N VAL A 67 -23.22 -23.26 -14.74
CA VAL A 67 -22.79 -23.94 -15.97
C VAL A 67 -22.68 -25.44 -15.71
N ASP A 68 -22.06 -25.78 -14.58
CA ASP A 68 -21.94 -27.14 -14.06
C ASP A 68 -21.88 -27.08 -12.52
N ARG A 69 -21.77 -28.25 -11.86
CA ARG A 69 -21.76 -28.34 -10.38
C ARG A 69 -20.66 -27.51 -9.69
N GLU A 70 -19.58 -27.21 -10.39
CA GLU A 70 -18.41 -26.51 -9.84
C GLU A 70 -18.29 -25.08 -10.37
N THR A 71 -18.83 -24.80 -11.55
CA THR A 71 -18.63 -23.57 -12.30
C THR A 71 -19.92 -22.75 -12.37
N ILE A 72 -19.84 -21.52 -11.88
CA ILE A 72 -20.93 -20.56 -11.92
C ILE A 72 -20.44 -19.31 -12.64
N HIS A 73 -21.13 -18.92 -13.70
CA HIS A 73 -20.90 -17.66 -14.37
C HIS A 73 -21.75 -16.59 -13.69
N GLY A 74 -21.18 -15.42 -13.45
CA GLY A 74 -21.89 -14.26 -12.92
C GLY A 74 -21.74 -13.06 -13.85
N ASP A 75 -22.84 -12.35 -14.05
CA ASP A 75 -22.91 -11.07 -14.76
C ASP A 75 -23.20 -9.93 -13.78
N THR A 76 -22.55 -8.79 -14.00
CA THR A 76 -22.58 -7.62 -13.10
C THR A 76 -22.29 -8.03 -11.65
N VAL A 77 -21.07 -8.53 -11.41
CA VAL A 77 -20.65 -9.04 -10.10
C VAL A 77 -19.96 -7.93 -9.32
N CYS A 78 -20.38 -7.76 -8.07
CA CYS A 78 -19.83 -6.79 -7.14
C CYS A 78 -19.41 -7.51 -5.86
N ILE A 79 -18.21 -7.24 -5.37
CA ILE A 79 -17.74 -7.71 -4.06
C ILE A 79 -17.63 -6.49 -3.16
N GLU A 80 -18.47 -6.41 -2.15
CA GLU A 80 -18.43 -5.36 -1.14
C GLU A 80 -17.71 -5.87 0.10
N PHE A 81 -16.84 -5.06 0.67
CA PHE A 81 -16.14 -5.31 1.91
C PHE A 81 -16.74 -4.46 3.01
N PHE A 82 -16.84 -5.04 4.20
CA PHE A 82 -17.38 -4.39 5.38
C PHE A 82 -16.34 -4.37 6.51
N ASP A 83 -16.32 -3.27 7.25
CA ASP A 83 -15.56 -3.16 8.49
C ASP A 83 -16.35 -3.82 9.65
N SER A 84 -15.71 -3.95 10.81
CA SER A 84 -16.26 -4.55 12.02
C SER A 84 -17.49 -3.83 12.59
N ASP A 85 -17.75 -2.61 12.16
CA ASP A 85 -18.92 -1.78 12.44
C ASP A 85 -20.01 -1.89 11.33
N GLU A 86 -19.84 -2.81 10.39
CA GLU A 86 -20.72 -3.06 9.24
C GLU A 86 -20.80 -1.88 8.26
N THR A 87 -19.83 -0.95 8.31
CA THR A 87 -19.70 0.09 7.28
C THR A 87 -18.96 -0.45 6.07
N MET A 88 -19.46 -0.12 4.87
CA MET A 88 -18.79 -0.52 3.62
C MET A 88 -17.46 0.23 3.51
N ASN A 89 -16.37 -0.52 3.39
CA ASN A 89 -15.01 0.03 3.41
C ASN A 89 -14.28 -0.18 2.08
N GLY A 90 -14.84 -0.96 1.17
CA GLY A 90 -14.28 -1.19 -0.15
C GLY A 90 -15.23 -1.97 -1.04
N ARG A 91 -14.97 -1.93 -2.35
CA ARG A 91 -15.77 -2.57 -3.37
C ARG A 91 -14.91 -2.98 -4.56
N ILE A 92 -15.20 -4.14 -5.13
CA ILE A 92 -14.64 -4.58 -6.41
C ILE A 92 -15.77 -4.76 -7.40
N ASP A 93 -15.69 -4.02 -8.51
CA ASP A 93 -16.64 -4.08 -9.61
C ASP A 93 -16.12 -4.97 -10.75
N LEU A 94 -16.92 -5.95 -11.13
CA LEU A 94 -16.66 -6.93 -12.18
C LEU A 94 -17.84 -6.96 -13.13
N LYS A 95 -17.57 -6.83 -14.43
CA LYS A 95 -18.63 -6.96 -15.43
C LYS A 95 -19.04 -8.42 -15.63
N GLN A 96 -18.06 -9.33 -15.69
CA GLN A 96 -18.29 -10.78 -15.70
C GLN A 96 -17.28 -11.49 -14.82
N ALA A 97 -17.72 -12.56 -14.16
CA ALA A 97 -16.84 -13.40 -13.36
C ALA A 97 -17.25 -14.88 -13.40
N VAL A 98 -16.28 -15.77 -13.27
CA VAL A 98 -16.48 -17.21 -13.13
C VAL A 98 -16.10 -17.59 -11.71
N PHE A 99 -17.08 -18.09 -10.95
CA PHE A 99 -16.89 -18.64 -9.62
C PHE A 99 -16.72 -20.14 -9.70
N ASN A 100 -15.61 -20.64 -9.17
CA ASN A 100 -15.38 -22.07 -8.97
C ASN A 100 -15.69 -22.42 -7.51
N SER A 101 -16.80 -23.12 -7.27
CA SER A 101 -17.25 -23.49 -5.93
C SER A 101 -16.30 -24.48 -5.25
N ALA A 102 -15.75 -25.44 -6.01
CA ALA A 102 -14.81 -26.42 -5.46
C ALA A 102 -13.51 -25.77 -4.93
N LYS A 103 -12.99 -24.74 -5.62
CA LYS A 103 -11.78 -24.01 -5.24
C LYS A 103 -12.07 -22.79 -4.34
N GLY A 104 -13.32 -22.34 -4.25
CA GLY A 104 -13.69 -21.10 -3.56
C GLY A 104 -13.04 -19.86 -4.19
N SER A 105 -12.82 -19.89 -5.51
CA SER A 105 -12.12 -18.83 -6.25
C SER A 105 -13.01 -18.18 -7.29
N LEU A 106 -12.84 -16.88 -7.44
CA LEU A 106 -13.50 -16.05 -8.43
C LEU A 106 -12.46 -15.56 -9.45
N LYS A 107 -12.77 -15.69 -10.73
CA LYS A 107 -11.91 -15.24 -11.82
C LYS A 107 -12.68 -14.30 -12.74
N ALA A 108 -12.11 -13.13 -13.01
CA ALA A 108 -12.57 -12.20 -14.04
C ALA A 108 -11.43 -11.92 -15.01
N THR A 109 -11.75 -11.84 -16.31
CA THR A 109 -10.77 -11.58 -17.39
C THR A 109 -11.04 -10.26 -18.11
N GLU A 110 -11.99 -9.47 -17.60
CA GLU A 110 -12.27 -8.12 -18.07
C GLU A 110 -11.68 -7.09 -17.10
N ILE A 111 -11.75 -5.81 -17.47
CA ILE A 111 -11.29 -4.71 -16.61
C ILE A 111 -12.01 -4.76 -15.27
N VAL A 112 -11.23 -4.68 -14.20
CA VAL A 112 -11.70 -4.70 -12.81
C VAL A 112 -11.32 -3.40 -12.14
N THR A 113 -12.25 -2.84 -11.37
CA THR A 113 -11.98 -1.69 -10.51
C THR A 113 -12.13 -2.11 -9.06
N LEU A 114 -11.05 -1.99 -8.29
CA LEU A 114 -11.05 -2.05 -6.83
C LEU A 114 -11.09 -0.63 -6.30
N SER A 115 -12.00 -0.35 -5.38
CA SER A 115 -12.17 0.96 -4.78
C SER A 115 -12.35 0.86 -3.26
N SER A 116 -11.85 1.85 -2.54
CA SER A 116 -12.07 2.08 -1.12
C SER A 116 -11.97 3.58 -0.85
N ASP A 117 -12.18 3.99 0.40
CA ASP A 117 -12.04 5.39 0.83
C ASP A 117 -10.66 5.99 0.55
N GLN A 118 -9.61 5.16 0.46
CA GLN A 118 -8.22 5.61 0.33
C GLN A 118 -7.51 5.09 -0.90
N ILE A 119 -8.05 4.08 -1.59
CA ILE A 119 -7.39 3.48 -2.74
C ILE A 119 -8.37 3.23 -3.87
N VAL A 120 -7.95 3.52 -5.10
CA VAL A 120 -8.63 3.05 -6.31
C VAL A 120 -7.59 2.41 -7.19
N ALA A 121 -7.79 1.14 -7.55
CA ALA A 121 -6.94 0.37 -8.43
C ALA A 121 -7.74 -0.17 -9.61
N LYS A 122 -7.24 0.01 -10.84
CA LYS A 122 -7.79 -0.59 -12.05
C LYS A 122 -6.81 -1.61 -12.60
N GLY A 123 -7.30 -2.76 -13.06
CA GLY A 123 -6.49 -3.80 -13.69
C GLY A 123 -7.26 -4.59 -14.76
N ASP A 124 -6.56 -5.42 -15.52
CA ASP A 124 -7.07 -6.17 -16.69
C ASP A 124 -7.77 -7.50 -16.33
N GLY A 125 -7.99 -7.76 -15.04
CA GLY A 125 -8.60 -9.00 -14.57
C GLY A 125 -8.46 -9.15 -13.07
N LEU A 126 -9.11 -10.16 -12.52
CA LEU A 126 -9.04 -10.50 -11.10
C LEU A 126 -9.00 -12.01 -10.92
N TRP A 127 -8.11 -12.46 -10.05
CA TRP A 127 -8.19 -13.76 -9.42
C TRP A 127 -8.34 -13.53 -7.93
N TYR A 128 -9.44 -13.99 -7.35
CA TYR A 128 -9.77 -13.71 -5.96
C TYR A 128 -10.13 -15.01 -5.24
N ALA A 129 -9.44 -15.29 -4.15
CA ALA A 129 -9.77 -16.40 -3.27
C ALA A 129 -10.73 -15.89 -2.19
N PHE A 130 -12.04 -16.07 -2.44
CA PHE A 130 -13.12 -15.46 -1.64
C PHE A 130 -13.02 -15.80 -0.15
N GLU A 131 -12.67 -17.04 0.16
CA GLU A 131 -12.54 -17.55 1.53
C GLU A 131 -11.27 -17.07 2.24
N GLN A 132 -10.23 -16.71 1.50
CA GLN A 132 -8.95 -16.26 2.07
C GLN A 132 -8.83 -14.74 2.13
N GLY A 133 -9.62 -13.98 1.36
CA GLY A 133 -9.46 -12.53 1.27
C GLY A 133 -8.21 -12.09 0.48
N GLU A 134 -7.61 -13.02 -0.25
CA GLU A 134 -6.44 -12.76 -1.09
C GLU A 134 -6.87 -12.60 -2.54
N GLY A 135 -6.22 -11.68 -3.26
CA GLY A 135 -6.48 -11.51 -4.68
C GLY A 135 -5.30 -11.02 -5.48
N PHE A 136 -5.45 -11.11 -6.79
CA PHE A 136 -4.49 -10.63 -7.77
C PHE A 136 -5.21 -9.90 -8.89
N LEU A 137 -4.90 -8.61 -9.07
CA LEU A 137 -5.31 -7.83 -10.22
C LEU A 137 -4.34 -8.07 -11.38
N GLY A 138 -4.87 -8.44 -12.53
CA GLY A 138 -4.11 -8.63 -13.76
C GLY A 138 -3.49 -7.32 -14.24
N GLY A 139 -2.23 -7.37 -14.66
CA GLY A 139 -1.50 -6.22 -15.18
C GLY A 139 -1.78 -5.90 -16.66
N PRO A 140 -1.62 -4.62 -17.07
CA PRO A 140 -1.16 -3.47 -16.28
C PRO A 140 -2.16 -3.01 -15.19
N VAL A 141 -1.62 -2.43 -14.12
CA VAL A 141 -2.41 -1.90 -13.00
C VAL A 141 -2.07 -0.44 -12.76
N ASP A 142 -3.11 0.38 -12.64
CA ASP A 142 -3.05 1.77 -12.21
C ASP A 142 -3.73 1.93 -10.86
N THR A 143 -2.97 2.35 -9.87
CA THR A 143 -3.47 2.58 -8.52
C THR A 143 -3.26 4.03 -8.10
N ARG A 144 -4.31 4.61 -7.52
CA ARG A 144 -4.29 5.90 -6.85
C ARG A 144 -4.55 5.70 -5.37
N ILE A 145 -3.68 6.26 -4.55
CA ILE A 145 -3.85 6.32 -3.10
C ILE A 145 -4.13 7.77 -2.73
N PHE A 146 -5.31 8.02 -2.17
CA PHE A 146 -5.75 9.35 -1.81
C PHE A 146 -5.03 9.83 -0.55
N SER A 147 -4.57 11.08 -0.60
CA SER A 147 -4.16 11.75 0.62
C SER A 147 -5.39 12.02 1.50
N LYS A 148 -5.37 11.59 2.77
CA LYS A 148 -6.42 12.00 3.71
C LYS A 148 -6.46 13.52 3.75
N LYS A 149 -7.59 14.12 3.35
CA LYS A 149 -7.86 15.52 3.68
C LYS A 149 -7.82 15.63 5.20
N GLN A 150 -6.76 16.25 5.71
CA GLN A 150 -6.67 16.65 7.11
C GLN A 150 -7.82 17.61 7.34
N THR A 151 -8.93 17.13 7.90
CA THR A 151 -10.03 17.98 8.32
C THR A 151 -9.44 18.95 9.33
N THR A 152 -9.34 20.20 8.92
CA THR A 152 -8.77 21.29 9.69
C THR A 152 -9.62 21.53 10.93
N MET A 153 -9.37 20.79 12.01
CA MET A 153 -9.75 21.21 13.35
C MET A 153 -8.53 21.83 14.03
N LYS A 154 -8.51 23.16 13.97
CA LYS A 154 -7.76 24.13 14.79
C LYS A 154 -6.44 23.62 15.36
N SER A 155 -5.39 23.75 14.57
CA SER A 155 -4.04 23.95 15.12
C SER A 155 -4.10 25.17 16.05
N ARG A 156 -3.99 24.93 17.37
CA ARG A 156 -3.60 25.98 18.31
C ARG A 156 -2.18 26.37 17.94
N THR A 157 -2.08 27.47 17.20
CA THR A 157 -0.86 28.22 16.95
C THR A 157 -0.24 28.58 18.31
N SER A 158 0.76 27.81 18.72
CA SER A 158 1.68 28.23 19.77
C SER A 158 2.63 29.25 19.15
N THR A 159 2.21 30.51 19.15
CA THR A 159 3.08 31.67 18.94
C THR A 159 4.15 31.70 20.03
N LEU A 160 5.34 31.19 19.73
CA LEU A 160 6.53 31.54 20.50
C LEU A 160 7.18 32.76 19.85
N ARG A 161 7.24 33.81 20.66
CA ARG A 161 7.67 35.17 20.37
C ARG A 161 9.09 35.18 19.81
N ALA A 162 9.25 35.79 18.64
CA ALA A 162 10.54 36.28 18.18
C ALA A 162 10.85 37.58 18.94
N THR A 163 11.86 37.53 19.81
CA THR A 163 12.44 38.72 20.41
C THR A 163 13.43 39.31 19.41
N ALA A 164 13.08 40.48 18.88
CA ALA A 164 13.98 41.31 18.08
C ALA A 164 15.13 41.84 18.95
N MET A 165 16.37 41.66 18.49
CA MET A 165 17.51 42.48 18.90
C MET A 165 18.08 43.12 17.64
N LEU A 166 17.83 44.41 17.48
CA LEU A 166 18.58 45.28 16.57
C LEU A 166 20.00 45.45 17.11
N GLY A 167 21.01 45.37 16.23
CA GLY A 167 22.39 45.65 16.60
C GLY A 167 23.31 45.80 15.38
N ALA A 168 23.41 47.05 14.91
CA ALA A 168 24.55 47.72 14.25
C ALA A 168 25.27 47.08 13.04
N ALA A 169 25.36 47.89 12.00
CA ALA A 169 26.08 47.72 10.75
C ALA A 169 27.61 47.59 10.89
N LEU A 170 28.24 46.83 9.99
CA LEU A 170 29.42 47.27 9.23
C LEU A 170 29.47 46.49 7.89
N ALA A 171 29.41 47.23 6.78
CA ALA A 171 29.67 46.73 5.44
C ALA A 171 31.19 46.68 5.21
N GLN A 172 31.71 45.54 4.76
CA GLN A 172 33.01 45.44 4.09
C GLN A 172 32.92 44.46 2.92
N PRO A 173 33.61 44.73 1.80
CA PRO A 173 33.57 43.91 0.60
C PRO A 173 34.34 42.60 0.82
N ALA A 174 33.71 41.47 0.47
CA ALA A 174 34.37 40.17 0.46
C ALA A 174 35.31 40.08 -0.76
N LEU A 175 36.60 40.21 -0.50
CA LEU A 175 37.63 39.70 -1.39
C LEU A 175 37.54 38.17 -1.41
N ASN A 176 37.52 37.60 -2.61
CA ASN A 176 37.72 36.17 -2.87
C ASN A 176 39.02 35.71 -2.21
N ALA A 177 38.90 35.05 -1.05
CA ALA A 177 39.97 34.27 -0.45
C ALA A 177 39.46 32.84 -0.23
N ALA A 178 40.28 31.87 -0.64
CA ALA A 178 40.05 30.45 -0.33
C ALA A 178 39.79 30.27 1.17
N PRO A 179 38.92 29.33 1.59
CA PRO A 179 38.62 29.14 3.00
C PRO A 179 39.91 28.90 3.78
N PRO A 180 40.17 29.66 4.86
CA PRO A 180 41.37 29.46 5.67
C PRO A 180 41.37 28.04 6.26
N PRO A 181 42.55 27.44 6.51
CA PRO A 181 42.64 26.17 7.21
C PRO A 181 41.97 26.32 8.59
N SER A 182 41.00 25.45 8.87
CA SER A 182 40.24 25.46 10.13
C SER A 182 41.16 25.52 11.34
N ALA A 183 40.92 26.50 12.21
CA ALA A 183 41.76 26.76 13.37
C ALA A 183 41.72 25.56 14.34
N PRO A 184 42.78 25.29 15.13
CA PRO A 184 42.78 24.19 16.10
C PRO A 184 41.57 24.20 17.06
N ALA A 185 41.09 25.38 17.43
CA ALA A 185 39.90 25.56 18.28
C ALA A 185 38.60 25.09 17.58
N GLU A 186 38.43 25.36 16.28
CA GLU A 186 37.28 24.88 15.51
C GLU A 186 37.31 23.35 15.36
N ARG A 187 38.50 22.76 15.17
CA ARG A 187 38.66 21.30 15.13
C ARG A 187 38.32 20.64 16.47
N MET A 188 38.70 21.27 17.57
CA MET A 188 38.34 20.80 18.92
C MET A 188 36.84 20.92 19.18
N ALA A 189 36.20 22.00 18.76
CA ALA A 189 34.75 22.17 18.88
C ALA A 189 34.00 21.13 18.04
N VAL A 190 34.40 20.91 16.78
CA VAL A 190 33.81 19.87 15.91
C VAL A 190 34.04 18.47 16.49
N HIS A 191 35.21 18.20 17.06
CA HIS A 191 35.49 16.92 17.71
C HIS A 191 34.65 16.72 18.99
N ALA A 192 34.52 17.74 19.83
CA ALA A 192 33.68 17.68 21.02
C ALA A 192 32.20 17.46 20.66
N ASP A 193 31.72 18.14 19.62
CA ASP A 193 30.39 17.94 19.04
C ASP A 193 30.21 16.52 18.49
N ALA A 194 31.20 16.00 17.76
CA ALA A 194 31.19 14.64 17.23
C ALA A 194 31.15 13.59 18.34
N VAL A 195 31.96 13.77 19.39
CA VAL A 195 31.97 12.88 20.57
C VAL A 195 30.65 12.95 21.33
N SER A 196 30.10 14.15 21.53
CA SER A 196 28.81 14.35 22.20
C SER A 196 27.64 13.70 21.44
N LYS A 197 27.66 13.77 20.10
CA LYS A 197 26.59 13.22 19.24
C LYS A 197 26.80 11.72 18.90
N ALA A 198 27.98 11.15 19.14
CA ALA A 198 28.31 9.77 18.79
C ALA A 198 27.38 8.70 19.42
N PRO A 199 26.96 8.80 20.70
CA PRO A 199 26.02 7.81 21.27
C PRO A 199 24.65 7.84 20.58
N ALA A 200 24.13 9.04 20.30
CA ALA A 200 22.86 9.23 19.60
C ALA A 200 22.93 8.72 18.15
N GLN A 201 24.04 8.97 17.45
CA GLN A 201 24.27 8.45 16.11
C GLN A 201 24.40 6.92 16.09
N THR A 202 25.10 6.33 17.05
CA THR A 202 25.24 4.87 17.17
C THR A 202 23.89 4.19 17.44
N LYS A 203 23.09 4.78 18.32
CA LYS A 203 21.72 4.31 18.58
C LYS A 203 20.86 4.40 17.32
N ALA A 204 20.87 5.54 16.64
CA ALA A 204 20.10 5.75 15.41
C ALA A 204 20.55 4.81 14.27
N ALA A 205 21.85 4.49 14.17
CA ALA A 205 22.38 3.51 13.22
C ALA A 205 21.89 2.09 13.55
N SER A 206 21.89 1.70 14.83
CA SER A 206 21.38 0.40 15.26
C SER A 206 19.87 0.27 15.01
N GLU A 207 19.09 1.30 15.35
CA GLU A 207 17.65 1.36 15.07
C GLU A 207 17.40 1.22 13.56
N THR A 208 18.12 1.97 12.73
CA THR A 208 18.01 1.89 11.26
C THR A 208 18.29 0.48 10.74
N ARG A 209 19.29 -0.24 11.26
CA ARG A 209 19.59 -1.61 10.83
C ARG A 209 18.52 -2.60 11.27
N ASN A 210 17.96 -2.44 12.47
CA ASN A 210 16.90 -3.29 12.97
C ASN A 210 15.60 -3.08 12.17
N ASP A 211 15.22 -1.82 11.94
CA ASP A 211 14.06 -1.47 11.13
C ASP A 211 14.22 -2.02 9.70
N LEU A 212 15.39 -1.82 9.10
CA LEU A 212 15.67 -2.33 7.76
C LEU A 212 15.61 -3.86 7.71
N LYS A 213 16.14 -4.55 8.72
CA LYS A 213 16.04 -6.02 8.80
C LYS A 213 14.58 -6.47 8.86
N ALA A 214 13.76 -5.83 9.71
CA ALA A 214 12.34 -6.14 9.83
C ALA A 214 11.56 -5.83 8.53
N ASP A 215 11.93 -4.76 7.83
CA ASP A 215 11.37 -4.44 6.50
C ASP A 215 11.69 -5.52 5.47
N LEU A 216 12.92 -6.02 5.48
CA LEU A 216 13.35 -7.05 4.54
C LEU A 216 12.71 -8.40 4.81
N GLU A 217 12.59 -8.78 6.08
CA GLU A 217 11.91 -10.02 6.46
C GLU A 217 10.43 -9.99 6.07
N ALA A 218 9.73 -8.89 6.36
CA ALA A 218 8.33 -8.74 5.95
C ALA A 218 8.16 -8.63 4.43
N SER A 219 9.11 -7.96 3.76
CA SER A 219 9.15 -7.89 2.30
C SER A 219 9.32 -9.28 1.70
N ALA A 220 10.21 -10.12 2.22
CA ALA A 220 10.40 -11.49 1.76
C ALA A 220 9.15 -12.35 2.02
N ALA A 221 8.51 -12.21 3.18
CA ALA A 221 7.27 -12.91 3.51
C ALA A 221 6.14 -12.55 2.53
N ALA A 222 5.94 -11.26 2.26
CA ALA A 222 4.93 -10.79 1.31
C ALA A 222 5.20 -11.28 -0.13
N THR A 223 6.47 -11.32 -0.58
CA THR A 223 6.81 -11.95 -1.87
C THR A 223 6.45 -13.43 -1.89
N ALA A 224 6.74 -14.15 -0.80
CA ALA A 224 6.44 -15.57 -0.71
C ALA A 224 4.93 -15.84 -0.76
N SER A 225 4.11 -15.05 -0.05
CA SER A 225 2.64 -15.14 -0.10
C SER A 225 2.12 -14.85 -1.51
N ALA A 226 2.55 -13.75 -2.14
CA ALA A 226 2.15 -13.40 -3.49
C ALA A 226 2.50 -14.52 -4.49
N LYS A 227 3.71 -15.07 -4.41
CA LYS A 227 4.14 -16.18 -5.27
C LYS A 227 3.32 -17.45 -5.02
N ALA A 228 3.11 -17.83 -3.77
CA ALA A 228 2.30 -19.00 -3.42
C ALA A 228 0.85 -18.86 -3.93
N PHE A 229 0.28 -17.65 -3.84
CA PHE A 229 -1.03 -17.36 -4.40
C PHE A 229 -1.06 -17.51 -5.92
N LEU A 230 -0.11 -16.90 -6.63
CA LEU A 230 -0.01 -17.00 -8.09
C LEU A 230 0.12 -18.45 -8.56
N GLU A 231 0.94 -19.25 -7.89
CA GLU A 231 1.10 -20.69 -8.16
C GLU A 231 -0.19 -21.47 -7.89
N LYS A 232 -0.85 -21.23 -6.75
CA LYS A 232 -2.12 -21.87 -6.37
C LYS A 232 -3.25 -21.56 -7.35
N GLN A 233 -3.30 -20.33 -7.86
CA GLN A 233 -4.29 -19.90 -8.84
C GLN A 233 -3.88 -20.23 -10.29
N GLU A 234 -2.74 -20.90 -10.50
CA GLU A 234 -2.20 -21.27 -11.82
C GLU A 234 -2.04 -20.05 -12.75
N ILE A 235 -1.75 -18.88 -12.17
CA ILE A 235 -1.59 -17.63 -12.90
C ILE A 235 -0.19 -17.63 -13.50
N GLN A 236 -0.11 -17.75 -14.83
CA GLN A 236 1.15 -17.52 -15.52
C GLN A 236 1.45 -16.02 -15.52
N ALA A 237 2.54 -15.63 -14.86
CA ALA A 237 3.08 -14.28 -15.00
C ALA A 237 3.34 -14.03 -16.49
N LYS A 238 2.76 -12.95 -17.06
CA LYS A 238 2.99 -12.55 -18.46
C LYS A 238 4.51 -12.43 -18.67
N ALA A 239 5.08 -13.34 -19.47
CA ALA A 239 6.49 -13.31 -19.86
C ALA A 239 6.82 -12.04 -20.66
N ASP A 240 8.09 -11.65 -20.66
CA ASP A 240 8.66 -10.49 -21.35
C ASP A 240 8.25 -10.37 -22.82
N THR A 241 7.09 -9.77 -23.03
CA THR A 241 6.71 -9.18 -24.30
C THR A 241 6.99 -7.69 -24.12
N ALA A 242 7.77 -7.10 -25.03
CA ALA A 242 7.97 -5.66 -25.04
C ALA A 242 6.63 -4.95 -24.87
N PRO A 243 6.55 -3.87 -24.06
CA PRO A 243 5.27 -3.24 -23.76
C PRO A 243 4.67 -2.71 -25.06
N ALA A 244 3.70 -3.43 -25.62
CA ALA A 244 2.68 -2.81 -26.43
C ALA A 244 1.90 -1.98 -25.43
N THR A 245 2.22 -0.69 -25.31
CA THR A 245 1.52 0.26 -24.44
C THR A 245 0.02 0.10 -24.67
N PRO A 246 -0.72 -0.59 -23.80
CA PRO A 246 -2.15 -0.42 -23.79
C PRO A 246 -2.31 0.93 -23.10
N GLU A 247 -2.94 1.89 -23.75
CA GLU A 247 -3.40 3.09 -23.05
C GLU A 247 -4.36 2.60 -21.96
N ALA A 248 -3.84 2.41 -20.75
CA ALA A 248 -4.66 2.22 -19.58
C ALA A 248 -5.54 3.45 -19.51
N GLN A 249 -6.86 3.24 -19.62
CA GLN A 249 -7.80 4.34 -19.58
C GLN A 249 -7.55 5.10 -18.26
N PRO A 250 -7.20 6.40 -18.32
CA PRO A 250 -6.90 7.17 -17.14
C PRO A 250 -8.03 7.01 -16.12
N LEU A 251 -7.68 6.87 -14.85
CA LEU A 251 -8.66 6.99 -13.76
C LEU A 251 -9.48 8.27 -13.98
N ASP A 252 -10.81 8.14 -14.12
CA ASP A 252 -11.71 9.19 -14.62
C ASP A 252 -11.77 10.47 -13.77
N ALA A 253 -11.19 10.43 -12.56
CA ALA A 253 -11.00 11.60 -11.72
C ALA A 253 -9.63 12.26 -12.00
N PRO A 254 -9.54 13.60 -12.17
CA PRO A 254 -8.24 14.27 -12.21
C PRO A 254 -7.47 13.98 -10.92
N ALA A 255 -6.22 13.50 -11.05
CA ALA A 255 -5.38 13.21 -9.89
C ALA A 255 -5.13 14.50 -9.09
N ASP A 256 -5.36 14.47 -7.77
CA ASP A 256 -4.94 15.59 -6.92
C ASP A 256 -3.39 15.60 -6.88
N PRO A 257 -2.74 16.77 -6.95
CA PRO A 257 -1.29 16.87 -6.80
C PRO A 257 -0.73 16.25 -5.49
N ASN A 258 -1.59 16.01 -4.49
CA ASN A 258 -1.26 15.37 -3.23
C ASN A 258 -1.48 13.85 -3.20
N ASP A 259 -2.03 13.26 -4.26
CA ASP A 259 -2.26 11.82 -4.32
C ASP A 259 -0.98 11.07 -4.72
N THR A 260 -0.86 9.83 -4.23
CA THR A 260 0.20 8.92 -4.67
C THR A 260 -0.34 8.07 -5.82
N LEU A 261 0.35 8.08 -6.96
CA LEU A 261 0.05 7.20 -8.09
C LEU A 261 1.08 6.08 -8.16
N VAL A 262 0.61 4.85 -8.31
CA VAL A 262 1.43 3.65 -8.48
C VAL A 262 0.99 2.98 -9.78
N THR A 263 1.93 2.73 -10.69
CA THR A 263 1.66 2.02 -11.95
C THR A 263 2.59 0.83 -12.07
N CYS A 264 2.09 -0.30 -12.55
CA CYS A 264 2.93 -1.48 -12.83
C CYS A 264 2.41 -2.33 -14.00
N ASP A 265 3.28 -3.11 -14.61
CA ASP A 265 2.94 -3.92 -15.79
C ASP A 265 2.50 -5.35 -15.42
N GLY A 266 3.06 -5.88 -14.33
CA GLY A 266 2.95 -7.29 -13.98
C GLY A 266 1.71 -7.67 -13.18
N GLY A 267 0.97 -6.69 -12.69
CA GLY A 267 -0.20 -6.88 -11.82
C GLY A 267 0.07 -6.54 -10.36
N MET A 268 -0.98 -6.67 -9.55
CA MET A 268 -0.97 -6.33 -8.14
C MET A 268 -1.61 -7.45 -7.32
N TYR A 269 -0.82 -8.12 -6.48
CA TYR A 269 -1.34 -8.99 -5.43
C TYR A 269 -1.78 -8.15 -4.23
N PHE A 270 -2.85 -8.59 -3.56
CA PHE A 270 -3.30 -8.00 -2.33
C PHE A 270 -3.76 -9.07 -1.33
N ASP A 271 -3.48 -8.79 -0.06
CA ASP A 271 -3.99 -9.54 1.08
C ASP A 271 -4.82 -8.57 1.94
N ALA A 272 -6.14 -8.78 1.94
CA ALA A 272 -7.07 -7.93 2.67
C ALA A 272 -6.98 -8.10 4.19
N ASP A 273 -6.56 -9.28 4.67
CA ASP A 273 -6.49 -9.62 6.10
C ASP A 273 -5.18 -9.12 6.71
N GLU A 274 -4.08 -9.14 5.96
CA GLU A 274 -2.75 -8.65 6.36
C GLU A 274 -2.47 -7.18 5.96
N GLY A 275 -3.27 -6.61 5.05
CA GLY A 275 -3.16 -5.20 4.65
C GLY A 275 -1.91 -4.93 3.80
N VAL A 276 -1.63 -5.85 2.89
CA VAL A 276 -0.43 -5.85 2.05
C VAL A 276 -0.82 -5.75 0.59
N PHE A 277 -0.19 -4.82 -0.13
CA PHE A 277 -0.20 -4.78 -1.60
C PHE A 277 1.18 -5.09 -2.14
N VAL A 278 1.28 -5.95 -3.15
CA VAL A 278 2.52 -6.29 -3.86
C VAL A 278 2.32 -6.03 -5.34
N TYR A 279 2.95 -4.96 -5.84
CA TYR A 279 2.98 -4.60 -7.25
C TYR A 279 4.18 -5.25 -7.92
N LEU A 280 3.96 -5.82 -9.10
CA LEU A 280 4.96 -6.59 -9.83
C LEU A 280 5.30 -5.90 -11.15
N ARG A 281 6.59 -5.93 -11.49
CA ARG A 281 7.21 -5.53 -12.77
C ARG A 281 7.02 -4.06 -13.16
N ASN A 282 8.15 -3.40 -13.47
CA ASN A 282 8.19 -2.02 -13.97
C ASN A 282 7.38 -1.03 -13.11
N VAL A 283 7.54 -1.13 -11.80
CA VAL A 283 6.77 -0.29 -10.87
C VAL A 283 7.31 1.13 -10.86
N VAL A 284 6.39 2.09 -11.04
CA VAL A 284 6.65 3.52 -10.94
C VAL A 284 5.73 4.09 -9.86
N VAL A 285 6.28 4.94 -9.01
CA VAL A 285 5.51 5.69 -8.00
C VAL A 285 5.69 7.18 -8.23
N LYS A 286 4.60 7.91 -8.31
CA LYS A 286 4.55 9.36 -8.27
C LYS A 286 3.90 9.78 -6.97
N ASP A 287 4.71 10.22 -6.02
CA ASP A 287 4.25 10.75 -4.75
C ASP A 287 4.54 12.26 -4.69
N PRO A 288 3.77 13.06 -3.94
CA PRO A 288 4.05 14.50 -3.80
C PRO A 288 5.45 14.77 -3.25
N ARG A 289 5.98 13.86 -2.43
CA ARG A 289 7.29 13.98 -1.76
C ARG A 289 8.42 13.43 -2.61
N PHE A 290 8.17 12.41 -3.44
CA PHE A 290 9.20 11.77 -4.25
C PHE A 290 8.65 11.07 -5.48
N ASP A 291 9.51 10.88 -6.49
CA ASP A 291 9.25 9.95 -7.58
C ASP A 291 10.13 8.71 -7.41
N LEU A 292 9.58 7.52 -7.64
CA LEU A 292 10.29 6.25 -7.62
C LEU A 292 10.14 5.53 -8.96
N SER A 293 11.23 4.95 -9.46
CA SER A 293 11.28 4.19 -10.71
C SER A 293 12.30 3.05 -10.63
N GLY A 294 12.25 2.12 -11.59
CA GLY A 294 13.21 1.01 -11.70
C GLY A 294 12.97 -0.13 -10.70
N ALA A 295 11.86 -0.11 -9.97
CA ALA A 295 11.46 -1.20 -9.10
C ALA A 295 10.85 -2.35 -9.92
N ASN A 296 11.32 -3.57 -9.67
CA ASN A 296 10.70 -4.78 -10.19
C ASN A 296 9.56 -5.24 -9.30
N GLU A 297 9.57 -4.84 -8.04
CA GLU A 297 8.53 -5.16 -7.08
C GLU A 297 8.41 -4.01 -6.08
N LEU A 298 7.18 -3.63 -5.75
CA LEU A 298 6.87 -2.64 -4.74
C LEU A 298 5.86 -3.24 -3.77
N LYS A 299 6.11 -3.06 -2.49
CA LYS A 299 5.24 -3.53 -1.42
C LYS A 299 4.77 -2.36 -0.58
N VAL A 300 3.48 -2.29 -0.35
CA VAL A 300 2.85 -1.30 0.50
C VAL A 300 2.22 -2.04 1.66
N PHE A 301 2.65 -1.70 2.87
CA PHE A 301 2.10 -2.23 4.11
C PHE A 301 1.25 -1.16 4.76
N LEU A 302 -0.01 -1.47 5.04
CA LEU A 302 -0.90 -0.56 5.75
C LEU A 302 -0.81 -0.83 7.26
N GLY A 303 -0.83 0.24 8.07
CA GLY A 303 -0.78 0.10 9.52
C GLY A 303 -2.15 -0.29 10.08
N LYS A 304 -2.22 -1.15 11.09
CA LYS A 304 -3.51 -1.52 11.71
C LYS A 304 -4.18 -0.31 12.40
N LYS A 305 -5.50 -0.13 12.24
CA LYS A 305 -6.28 0.89 12.94
C LYS A 305 -6.16 0.62 14.45
N PRO A 306 -5.88 1.65 15.27
CA PRO A 306 -5.87 1.47 16.71
C PRO A 306 -7.29 1.21 17.22
N ASP A 307 -7.46 0.16 18.02
CA ASP A 307 -8.71 -0.09 18.72
C ASP A 307 -9.01 1.10 19.65
N GLU A 308 -10.20 1.70 19.49
CA GLU A 308 -10.70 2.81 20.31
C GLU A 308 -10.86 2.43 21.81
N LYS A 309 -10.61 1.16 22.17
CA LYS A 309 -10.63 0.62 23.53
C LYS A 309 -9.30 0.65 24.29
N THR A 310 -8.30 1.40 23.83
CA THR A 310 -7.05 1.60 24.62
C THR A 310 -7.17 2.75 25.65
N ARG A 311 -8.39 3.02 26.14
CA ARG A 311 -8.63 3.71 27.41
C ARG A 311 -9.55 2.81 28.24
N GLU A 312 -8.92 2.20 29.25
CA GLU A 312 -9.50 1.35 30.30
C GLU A 312 -9.82 -0.12 29.95
N ASN A 313 -9.06 -0.99 30.64
CA ASN A 313 -9.25 -2.41 30.89
C ASN A 313 -8.93 -3.40 29.77
N ALA A 314 -7.73 -3.97 29.90
CA ALA A 314 -7.28 -5.20 29.27
C ALA A 314 -8.18 -6.38 29.69
N SER A 315 -9.21 -6.67 28.90
CA SER A 315 -9.78 -8.02 28.73
C SER A 315 -10.89 -7.99 27.68
N LYS A 316 -10.49 -8.11 26.41
CA LYS A 316 -11.16 -8.84 25.32
C LYS A 316 -10.37 -8.60 24.05
N LYS A 317 -9.89 -9.67 23.41
CA LYS A 317 -9.43 -9.67 22.02
C LYS A 317 -10.51 -8.96 21.19
N SER A 318 -10.19 -7.80 20.63
CA SER A 318 -11.08 -7.11 19.70
C SER A 318 -11.17 -7.89 18.39
N ALA A 319 -12.38 -7.86 17.82
CA ALA A 319 -12.80 -8.61 16.65
C ALA A 319 -12.16 -8.08 15.36
N ASP A 320 -11.76 -9.03 14.51
CA ASP A 320 -11.00 -8.87 13.28
C ASP A 320 -11.94 -8.54 12.10
N GLY A 321 -12.08 -7.26 11.70
CA GLY A 321 -12.83 -6.90 10.49
C GLY A 321 -12.11 -7.33 9.20
N LYS A 322 -12.58 -8.34 8.48
CA LYS A 322 -11.90 -8.83 7.26
C LYS A 322 -12.35 -8.04 6.03
N GLY A 323 -11.46 -7.24 5.42
CA GLY A 323 -11.78 -6.46 4.21
C GLY A 323 -10.62 -5.56 3.75
N VAL A 324 -10.55 -5.26 2.44
CA VAL A 324 -9.48 -4.44 1.84
C VAL A 324 -9.52 -3.03 2.44
N GLY A 325 -8.65 -2.76 3.42
CA GLY A 325 -8.59 -1.48 4.14
C GLY A 325 -9.44 -1.40 5.43
N ALA A 326 -10.19 -2.44 5.81
CA ALA A 326 -11.11 -2.39 6.96
C ALA A 326 -10.34 -2.24 8.28
N ARG A 327 -9.33 -3.09 8.48
CA ARG A 327 -8.45 -3.07 9.67
C ARG A 327 -7.34 -2.07 9.58
N PHE A 328 -7.22 -1.37 8.46
CA PHE A 328 -5.99 -0.71 8.09
C PHE A 328 -6.20 0.80 7.96
N SER A 329 -5.24 1.50 8.54
CA SER A 329 -5.12 2.94 8.57
C SER A 329 -4.13 3.38 7.50
N ASP A 330 -3.38 4.44 7.77
CA ASP A 330 -2.45 5.02 6.81
C ASP A 330 -1.32 4.02 6.43
N VAL A 331 -0.68 4.27 5.29
CA VAL A 331 0.51 3.53 4.86
C VAL A 331 1.56 3.58 5.97
N GLU A 332 1.94 2.41 6.48
CA GLU A 332 2.93 2.28 7.53
C GLU A 332 4.34 2.31 6.96
N ARG A 333 4.53 1.57 5.85
CA ARG A 333 5.81 1.51 5.15
C ARG A 333 5.65 1.06 3.71
N ILE A 334 6.64 1.43 2.90
CA ILE A 334 6.77 1.04 1.50
C ILE A 334 8.15 0.41 1.32
N VAL A 335 8.22 -0.75 0.65
CA VAL A 335 9.47 -1.43 0.33
C VAL A 335 9.50 -1.71 -1.17
N ALA A 336 10.49 -1.18 -1.89
CA ALA A 336 10.68 -1.44 -3.31
C ALA A 336 12.00 -2.19 -3.54
N THR A 337 12.00 -3.18 -4.43
CA THR A 337 13.19 -3.95 -4.81
C THR A 337 13.40 -3.88 -6.32
N GLY A 338 14.66 -3.85 -6.77
CA GLY A 338 15.02 -3.74 -8.19
C GLY A 338 16.24 -2.85 -8.41
N ALA A 339 16.27 -2.11 -9.51
CA ALA A 339 17.26 -1.06 -9.76
C ALA A 339 16.64 0.30 -9.38
N VAL A 340 16.29 0.46 -8.10
CA VAL A 340 15.44 1.56 -7.64
C VAL A 340 16.17 2.89 -7.76
N ARG A 341 15.51 3.86 -8.38
CA ARG A 341 15.91 5.27 -8.42
C ARG A 341 14.81 6.11 -7.80
N VAL A 342 15.19 6.92 -6.82
CA VAL A 342 14.30 7.86 -6.12
C VAL A 342 14.76 9.29 -6.38
N LEU A 343 13.78 10.17 -6.63
CA LEU A 343 13.95 11.60 -6.68
C LEU A 343 13.08 12.23 -5.60
N GLN A 344 13.67 12.61 -4.47
CA GLN A 344 12.99 13.39 -3.45
C GLN A 344 12.82 14.83 -3.94
N LYS A 345 11.57 15.24 -4.12
CA LYS A 345 11.20 16.58 -4.59
C LYS A 345 11.43 17.58 -3.46
N GLN A 346 11.88 18.79 -3.81
CA GLN A 346 12.25 19.92 -2.93
C GLN A 346 11.85 19.71 -1.45
N PRO A 347 12.73 19.07 -0.64
CA PRO A 347 12.36 18.61 0.69
C PRO A 347 12.05 19.77 1.64
N GLU A 348 12.67 20.93 1.40
CA GLU A 348 12.34 22.21 2.03
C GLU A 348 12.49 23.35 1.01
N PRO A 349 11.77 24.48 1.18
CA PRO A 349 11.96 25.67 0.35
C PRO A 349 13.43 26.11 0.35
N GLY A 350 14.05 26.14 -0.84
CA GLY A 350 15.45 26.51 -1.01
C GLY A 350 16.46 25.36 -0.92
N LYS A 351 16.04 24.13 -0.58
CA LYS A 351 16.90 22.93 -0.70
C LYS A 351 16.78 22.29 -2.07
N LEU A 352 17.93 21.87 -2.61
CA LEU A 352 17.98 21.15 -3.88
C LEU A 352 17.37 19.74 -3.74
N PRO A 353 16.68 19.24 -4.77
CA PRO A 353 16.20 17.85 -4.81
C PRO A 353 17.33 16.85 -4.53
N VAL A 354 16.96 15.74 -3.88
CA VAL A 354 17.88 14.64 -3.60
C VAL A 354 17.56 13.50 -4.56
N GLU A 355 18.52 13.14 -5.38
CA GLU A 355 18.43 12.01 -6.28
C GLU A 355 19.29 10.87 -5.74
N ALA A 356 18.75 9.67 -5.62
CA ALA A 356 19.48 8.54 -5.10
C ALA A 356 19.04 7.22 -5.71
N SER A 357 19.86 6.20 -5.57
CA SER A 357 19.55 4.86 -6.06
C SER A 357 20.18 3.79 -5.18
N GLY A 358 19.54 2.63 -5.16
CA GLY A 358 19.95 1.42 -4.46
C GLY A 358 19.17 0.23 -5.00
N ALA A 359 19.57 -0.98 -4.60
CA ALA A 359 18.82 -2.17 -5.02
C ALA A 359 17.47 -2.29 -4.29
N ILE A 360 17.40 -1.75 -3.07
CA ILE A 360 16.22 -1.82 -2.22
C ILE A 360 16.01 -0.45 -1.59
N PHE A 361 14.76 -0.01 -1.62
CA PHE A 361 14.26 1.22 -1.05
C PHE A 361 13.26 0.88 0.04
N THR A 362 13.39 1.50 1.20
CA THR A 362 12.33 1.51 2.22
C THR A 362 11.96 2.93 2.59
N TYR A 363 10.66 3.16 2.77
CA TYR A 363 10.12 4.45 3.17
C TYR A 363 9.09 4.30 4.28
N HIS A 364 9.25 5.11 5.32
CA HIS A 364 8.34 5.17 6.45
C HIS A 364 7.64 6.53 6.48
N PRO A 365 6.35 6.63 6.10
CA PRO A 365 5.63 7.90 6.08
C PRO A 365 5.62 8.64 7.42
N LYS A 366 5.55 7.90 8.55
CA LYS A 366 5.52 8.49 9.90
C LYS A 366 6.78 9.29 10.24
N THR A 367 7.96 8.77 9.88
CA THR A 367 9.25 9.45 10.14
C THR A 367 9.71 10.30 8.97
N GLY A 368 9.23 10.01 7.76
CA GLY A 368 9.69 10.60 6.52
C GLY A 368 11.09 10.14 6.12
N ASN A 369 11.61 9.08 6.74
CA ASN A 369 12.93 8.54 6.41
C ASN A 369 12.85 7.61 5.20
N ILE A 370 13.77 7.81 4.26
CA ILE A 370 14.04 6.93 3.15
C ILE A 370 15.35 6.19 3.46
N HIS A 371 15.34 4.87 3.37
CA HIS A 371 16.53 4.04 3.42
C HIS A 371 16.78 3.42 2.04
N LEU A 372 18.02 3.53 1.58
CA LEU A 372 18.49 2.87 0.38
C LEU A 372 19.62 1.93 0.76
N HIS A 373 19.54 0.70 0.27
CA HIS A 373 20.56 -0.30 0.49
C HIS A 373 20.63 -1.27 -0.69
N GLY A 374 21.61 -2.16 -0.64
CA GLY A 374 21.82 -3.19 -1.66
C GLY A 374 22.54 -2.68 -2.90
N GLY A 375 23.40 -3.53 -3.47
CA GLY A 375 24.29 -3.13 -4.56
C GLY A 375 25.26 -2.04 -4.10
N TYR A 376 25.53 -1.04 -4.94
CA TYR A 376 26.38 0.11 -4.61
C TYR A 376 25.56 1.39 -4.61
N PRO A 377 24.84 1.68 -3.51
CA PRO A 377 23.95 2.84 -3.47
C PRO A 377 24.71 4.13 -3.68
N TRP A 378 24.01 5.13 -4.24
CA TRP A 378 24.55 6.45 -4.48
C TRP A 378 23.50 7.53 -4.23
N VAL A 379 23.98 8.73 -3.93
CA VAL A 379 23.17 9.94 -3.73
C VAL A 379 23.81 11.13 -4.43
N LYS A 380 22.97 12.00 -4.96
CA LYS A 380 23.32 13.26 -5.60
C LYS A 380 22.40 14.36 -5.07
N GLN A 381 22.99 15.47 -4.66
CA GLN A 381 22.26 16.68 -4.31
C GLN A 381 23.02 17.87 -4.88
N GLY A 382 22.44 18.53 -5.89
CA GLY A 382 23.13 19.58 -6.63
C GLY A 382 24.43 19.08 -7.28
N THR A 383 25.56 19.68 -6.91
CA THR A 383 26.90 19.28 -7.37
C THR A 383 27.55 18.22 -6.49
N SER A 384 27.00 17.94 -5.32
CA SER A 384 27.51 16.91 -4.42
C SER A 384 27.04 15.53 -4.86
N PHE A 385 27.95 14.57 -4.88
CA PHE A 385 27.70 13.18 -5.23
C PHE A 385 28.45 12.25 -4.27
N MET A 386 27.77 11.21 -3.80
CA MET A 386 28.39 10.15 -2.99
C MET A 386 28.00 8.78 -3.53
N ARG A 387 28.96 7.87 -3.59
CA ARG A 387 28.73 6.46 -3.98
C ARG A 387 29.40 5.51 -3.01
N ALA A 388 28.71 4.45 -2.63
CA ALA A 388 29.25 3.39 -1.81
C ALA A 388 30.45 2.73 -2.49
N LYS A 389 31.54 2.50 -1.75
CA LYS A 389 32.70 1.71 -2.23
C LYS A 389 32.57 0.23 -1.92
N GLU A 390 31.63 -0.13 -1.06
CA GLU A 390 31.36 -1.50 -0.64
C GLU A 390 29.88 -1.81 -0.97
N PRO A 391 29.57 -3.06 -1.30
CA PRO A 391 28.18 -3.43 -1.53
C PRO A 391 27.37 -3.37 -0.23
N ASN A 392 26.07 -3.11 -0.36
CA ASN A 392 25.09 -3.19 0.73
C ASN A 392 25.28 -2.17 1.86
N LEU A 393 26.02 -1.07 1.63
CA LEU A 393 26.03 0.05 2.57
C LEU A 393 24.65 0.69 2.67
N ILE A 394 24.37 1.32 3.81
CA ILE A 394 23.09 1.98 4.07
C ILE A 394 23.25 3.48 3.82
N LEU A 395 22.35 4.01 3.00
CA LEU A 395 22.13 5.43 2.80
C LEU A 395 20.77 5.78 3.41
N ARG A 396 20.77 6.70 4.37
CA ARG A 396 19.53 7.22 4.97
C ARG A 396 19.32 8.66 4.55
N ILE A 397 18.24 8.94 3.86
CA ILE A 397 17.80 10.28 3.49
C ILE A 397 16.63 10.66 4.40
N LYS A 398 16.72 11.81 5.07
CA LYS A 398 15.70 12.30 5.99
C LYS A 398 14.67 13.14 5.25
N LYS A 399 13.57 13.44 5.94
CA LYS A 399 12.49 14.30 5.43
C LYS A 399 12.97 15.69 4.99
N ASP A 400 13.97 16.24 5.68
CA ASP A 400 14.56 17.56 5.39
C ASP A 400 15.58 17.55 4.24
N GLY A 401 15.76 16.40 3.55
CA GLY A 401 16.73 16.22 2.48
C GLY A 401 18.18 16.09 2.93
N SER A 402 18.46 16.13 4.24
CA SER A 402 19.77 15.73 4.75
C SER A 402 19.93 14.22 4.63
N PHE A 403 21.15 13.75 4.42
CA PHE A 403 21.42 12.32 4.32
C PHE A 403 22.61 11.91 5.17
N VAL A 404 22.60 10.65 5.61
CA VAL A 404 23.62 10.02 6.44
C VAL A 404 24.03 8.73 5.76
N THR A 405 25.34 8.52 5.69
CA THR A 405 25.96 7.35 5.07
C THR A 405 26.81 6.61 6.09
N GLU A 406 26.74 5.28 6.10
CA GLU A 406 27.57 4.42 6.96
C GLU A 406 28.57 3.62 6.13
N GLY A 407 29.79 3.43 6.63
CA GLY A 407 30.84 2.66 5.94
C GLY A 407 31.69 3.51 4.99
N ARG A 408 32.25 2.88 3.95
CA ARG A 408 33.20 3.55 3.03
C ARG A 408 32.51 4.13 1.79
N TRP A 409 32.61 5.44 1.61
CA TRP A 409 31.98 6.18 0.50
C TRP A 409 33.01 6.98 -0.30
N ASP A 410 32.82 7.06 -1.62
CA ASP A 410 33.50 8.01 -2.49
C ASP A 410 32.66 9.29 -2.54
N MET A 411 33.21 10.41 -2.10
CA MET A 411 32.57 11.72 -2.18
C MET A 411 33.21 12.54 -3.29
N ARG A 412 32.39 13.09 -4.18
CA ARG A 412 32.82 13.97 -5.27
C ARG A 412 31.92 15.21 -5.31
N GLY A 413 32.50 16.36 -5.66
CA GLY A 413 31.80 17.64 -5.73
C GLY A 413 32.03 18.55 -4.54
N LYS A 414 31.56 19.80 -4.63
CA LYS A 414 31.59 20.76 -3.51
C LYS A 414 30.42 20.45 -2.58
N VAL A 415 30.74 20.08 -1.34
CA VAL A 415 29.78 20.02 -0.25
C VAL A 415 29.40 21.47 0.06
N ASP A 416 28.19 21.88 -0.29
CA ASP A 416 27.64 23.15 0.21
C ASP A 416 27.36 22.96 1.70
N GLN A 417 28.39 23.18 2.52
CA GLN A 417 28.19 23.42 3.93
C GLN A 417 27.54 24.79 4.06
N SER A 418 26.21 24.86 3.90
CA SER A 418 25.46 26.05 4.29
C SER A 418 25.38 26.10 5.83
N THR A 419 26.52 26.30 6.48
CA THR A 419 26.55 26.75 7.87
C THR A 419 26.38 28.26 7.79
N LYS A 420 25.13 28.70 7.96
CA LYS A 420 24.84 30.12 8.21
C LYS A 420 25.59 30.50 9.51
N PRO A 421 26.40 31.57 9.53
CA PRO A 421 27.18 31.98 10.70
C PRO A 421 26.30 32.41 11.88
#